data_AF-A8HTS5-F1
#
_entry.id   AF-A8HTS5-F1
#
_cell.length_a   1.000
_cell.length_b   1.000
_cell.length_c   1.000
_cell.angle_alpha   90.00
_cell.angle_beta   90.00
_cell.angle_gamma   90.00
#
_symmetry.space_group_name_H-M   'P 1'
#
loop_
_entity.id
_entity.type
_entity.pdbx_description
1 polymer ?
#
loop_
_entity_poly.entity_id
_entity_poly.type
_entity_poly.pdbx_seq_one_letter_code
_entity_poly.pdbx_strand_id
1 'polypeptide(L)'
;MTQDTPSRYMDKIVIRVPDGLRDRIAVAAKANGRSVNSELVALLEEAYPAEPTVHEVIHLAGLLADDFLDAPEHLGLRQLRDTLKEVVEKLRDAAAEGYPNHPLNEFQVYRRKHGLPPIEMDEPNEEGE
;
A
#
# COMPACT_ATOMS: atom_id res chain seq x y z
N MET A 1 35.49 5.35 -13.85
CA MET A 1 34.03 5.19 -13.94
C MET A 1 33.53 4.81 -12.56
N THR A 2 32.91 5.74 -11.84
CA THR A 2 32.30 5.47 -10.53
C THR A 2 30.99 4.73 -10.75
N GLN A 3 30.90 3.49 -10.28
CA GLN A 3 29.64 2.75 -10.26
C GLN A 3 28.61 3.52 -9.42
N ASP A 4 27.56 3.97 -10.09
CA ASP A 4 26.38 4.53 -9.44
C ASP A 4 25.57 3.35 -8.89
N THR A 5 25.38 3.31 -7.58
CA THR A 5 24.68 2.20 -6.91
C THR A 5 23.45 2.77 -6.23
N PRO A 6 22.25 2.14 -6.38
CA PRO A 6 20.99 2.69 -5.87
C PRO A 6 20.99 2.95 -4.36
N SER A 7 21.87 2.29 -3.60
CA SER A 7 22.09 2.53 -2.16
C SER A 7 22.57 3.96 -1.84
N ARG A 8 23.06 4.73 -2.81
CA ARG A 8 23.46 6.13 -2.60
C ARG A 8 22.29 7.07 -2.37
N TYR A 9 21.12 6.74 -2.92
CA TYR A 9 19.91 7.56 -2.83
C TYR A 9 19.00 7.18 -1.65
N MET A 10 19.35 6.13 -0.90
CA MET A 10 18.60 5.73 0.28
C MET A 10 18.97 6.59 1.50
N ASP A 11 17.98 6.84 2.35
CA ASP A 11 18.18 7.52 3.63
C ASP A 11 19.16 6.75 4.53
N LYS A 12 20.00 7.49 5.24
CA LYS A 12 21.07 6.92 6.07
C LYS A 12 20.91 7.35 7.51
N ILE A 13 20.81 6.36 8.40
CA ILE A 13 20.76 6.57 9.84
C ILE A 13 22.10 6.15 10.44
N VAL A 14 22.79 7.08 11.11
CA VAL A 14 24.05 6.79 11.83
C VAL A 14 23.74 6.51 13.29
N ILE A 15 23.89 5.25 13.70
CA ILE A 15 23.56 4.80 15.07
C ILE A 15 24.85 4.57 15.85
N ARG A 16 24.92 5.10 17.07
CA ARG A 16 25.97 4.75 18.05
C ARG A 16 25.48 3.57 18.86
N VAL A 17 26.19 2.45 18.78
CA VAL A 17 25.84 1.21 19.49
C VAL A 17 26.85 0.93 20.61
N PRO A 18 26.43 0.31 21.72
CA PRO A 18 27.35 -0.17 22.74
C PRO A 18 28.24 -1.30 22.22
N ASP A 19 29.38 -1.49 22.87
CA ASP A 19 30.36 -2.52 22.52
C ASP A 19 29.72 -3.92 22.46
N GLY A 20 30.09 -4.69 21.44
CA GLY A 20 29.61 -6.05 21.22
C GLY A 20 28.18 -6.17 20.64
N LEU A 21 27.38 -5.09 20.57
CA LEU A 21 26.04 -5.17 19.97
C LEU A 21 26.10 -5.46 18.46
N ARG A 22 27.04 -4.84 17.76
CA ARG A 22 27.24 -5.07 16.32
C ARG A 22 27.55 -6.54 16.00
N ASP A 23 28.37 -7.18 16.82
CA ASP A 23 28.77 -8.58 16.61
C ASP A 23 27.58 -9.52 16.84
N ARG A 24 26.74 -9.24 17.85
CA ARG A 24 25.50 -9.97 18.08
C ARG A 24 24.56 -9.90 16.88
N ILE A 25 24.39 -8.71 16.27
CA ILE A 25 23.58 -8.54 15.06
C ILE A 25 24.22 -9.28 13.88
N ALA A 26 25.55 -9.26 13.74
CA ALA A 26 26.23 -9.99 12.67
C ALA A 26 26.03 -11.51 12.75
N VAL A 27 26.00 -12.07 13.96
CA VAL A 27 25.68 -13.50 14.17
C VAL A 27 24.24 -13.80 13.75
N ALA A 28 23.27 -12.97 14.15
CA ALA A 28 21.87 -13.12 13.76
C ALA A 28 21.67 -13.00 12.24
N ALA A 29 22.26 -11.97 11.62
CA ALA A 29 22.20 -11.76 10.18
C ALA A 29 22.77 -12.97 9.41
N LYS A 30 23.90 -13.54 9.87
CA LYS A 30 24.50 -14.74 9.27
C LYS A 30 23.59 -15.96 9.40
N ALA A 31 22.94 -16.15 10.55
CA ALA A 31 21.99 -17.23 10.76
C ALA A 31 20.77 -17.11 9.82
N ASN A 32 20.33 -15.89 9.54
CA ASN A 32 19.19 -15.58 8.67
C ASN A 32 19.56 -15.44 7.19
N GLY A 33 20.84 -15.65 6.81
CA GLY A 33 21.31 -15.48 5.42
C GLY A 33 21.20 -14.05 4.89
N ARG A 34 21.16 -13.06 5.78
CA ARG A 34 20.97 -11.63 5.48
C ARG A 34 22.27 -10.84 5.69
N SER A 35 22.37 -9.69 5.02
CA SER A 35 23.38 -8.70 5.40
C SER A 35 23.02 -8.10 6.77
N VAL A 36 24.02 -7.58 7.50
CA VAL A 36 23.76 -6.87 8.77
C VAL A 36 22.76 -5.73 8.59
N ASN A 37 22.83 -5.02 7.47
CA ASN A 37 21.89 -3.94 7.15
C ASN A 37 20.47 -4.49 6.94
N SER A 38 20.33 -5.55 6.15
CA SER A 38 19.04 -6.19 5.88
C SER A 38 18.40 -6.75 7.14
N GLU A 39 19.21 -7.30 8.05
CA GLU A 39 18.73 -7.78 9.35
C GLU A 39 18.25 -6.63 10.24
N LEU A 40 18.99 -5.51 10.26
CA LEU A 40 18.59 -4.33 11.01
C LEU A 40 17.29 -3.72 10.46
N VAL A 41 17.16 -3.63 9.13
CA VAL A 41 15.94 -3.14 8.47
C VAL A 41 14.75 -4.03 8.83
N ALA A 42 14.89 -5.35 8.69
CA ALA A 42 13.81 -6.28 9.03
C ALA A 42 13.36 -6.16 10.50
N LEU A 43 14.31 -6.04 11.43
CA LEU A 43 14.00 -5.86 12.86
C LEU A 43 13.32 -4.52 13.14
N LEU A 44 13.70 -3.46 12.42
CA LEU A 44 13.05 -2.16 12.53
C LEU A 44 11.64 -2.17 11.93
N GLU A 45 11.41 -2.84 10.81
CA GLU A 45 10.07 -3.00 10.21
C GLU A 45 9.13 -3.82 11.10
N GLU A 46 9.65 -4.83 11.79
CA GLU A 46 8.87 -5.61 12.77
C GLU A 46 8.51 -4.76 14.01
N ALA A 47 9.45 -3.97 14.51
CA ALA A 47 9.24 -3.13 15.70
C ALA A 47 8.43 -1.86 15.41
N TYR A 48 8.55 -1.31 14.21
CA TYR A 48 7.90 -0.10 13.73
C TYR A 48 7.25 -0.38 12.37
N PRO A 49 6.15 -1.15 12.35
CA PRO A 49 5.43 -1.41 11.11
C PRO A 49 4.96 -0.10 10.50
N ALA A 50 4.92 -0.05 9.17
CA ALA A 50 4.31 1.07 8.47
C ALA A 50 2.87 1.24 8.96
N GLU A 51 2.44 2.50 9.12
CA GLU A 51 1.02 2.76 9.37
C GLU A 51 0.20 2.17 8.22
N PRO A 52 -0.89 1.45 8.52
CA PRO A 52 -1.71 0.87 7.48
C PRO A 52 -2.24 2.00 6.61
N THR A 53 -2.09 1.83 5.31
CA THR A 53 -2.62 2.78 4.33
C THR A 53 -4.14 2.76 4.40
N VAL A 54 -4.77 3.88 4.03
CA VAL A 54 -6.24 3.94 3.90
C VAL A 54 -6.76 2.85 2.96
N HIS A 55 -5.99 2.50 1.93
CA HIS A 55 -6.33 1.41 1.02
C HIS A 55 -6.35 0.05 1.72
N GLU A 56 -5.33 -0.28 2.51
CA GLU A 56 -5.29 -1.54 3.29
C GLU A 56 -6.41 -1.60 4.32
N VAL A 57 -6.72 -0.48 4.99
CA VAL A 57 -7.84 -0.42 5.95
C VAL A 57 -9.18 -0.63 5.24
N ILE A 58 -9.41 0.02 4.10
CA ILE A 58 -10.64 -0.15 3.30
C ILE A 58 -10.73 -1.59 2.80
N HIS A 59 -9.62 -2.18 2.34
CA HIS A 59 -9.57 -3.55 1.86
C HIS A 59 -9.92 -4.54 2.97
N LEU A 60 -9.30 -4.42 4.15
CA LEU A 60 -9.61 -5.25 5.32
C LEU A 60 -11.06 -5.08 5.78
N ALA A 61 -11.56 -3.84 5.80
CA ALA A 61 -12.96 -3.57 6.11
C ALA A 61 -13.91 -4.20 5.08
N GLY A 62 -13.55 -4.21 3.80
CA GLY A 62 -14.28 -4.89 2.73
C GLY A 62 -14.31 -6.40 2.93
N LEU A 63 -13.17 -7.03 3.25
CA LEU A 63 -13.10 -8.47 3.54
C LEU A 63 -13.99 -8.85 4.74
N LEU A 64 -13.90 -8.10 5.83
CA LEU A 64 -14.74 -8.33 7.02
C LEU A 64 -16.23 -8.05 6.74
N ALA A 65 -16.52 -7.03 5.96
CA ALA A 65 -17.88 -6.70 5.55
C ALA A 65 -18.45 -7.77 4.63
N ASP A 66 -17.68 -8.34 3.69
CA ASP A 66 -18.17 -9.40 2.81
C ASP A 66 -18.50 -10.66 3.61
N ASP A 67 -17.64 -11.09 4.54
CA ASP A 67 -17.92 -12.22 5.45
C ASP A 67 -19.18 -11.97 6.31
N PHE A 68 -19.33 -10.75 6.83
CA PHE A 68 -20.49 -10.38 7.64
C PHE A 68 -21.76 -10.27 6.80
N LEU A 69 -21.70 -9.60 5.65
CA LEU A 69 -22.83 -9.37 4.77
C LEU A 69 -23.29 -10.68 4.13
N ASP A 70 -22.39 -11.61 3.84
CA ASP A 70 -22.71 -12.91 3.26
C ASP A 70 -23.44 -13.86 4.20
N ALA A 71 -23.61 -13.50 5.48
CA ALA A 71 -24.44 -14.23 6.42
C ALA A 71 -25.93 -14.29 5.96
N PRO A 72 -26.61 -15.45 6.13
CA PRO A 72 -27.96 -15.66 5.62
C PRO A 72 -28.99 -14.67 6.19
N GLU A 73 -28.83 -14.23 7.44
CA GLU A 73 -29.66 -13.20 8.09
C GLU A 73 -29.60 -11.80 7.44
N HIS A 74 -28.60 -11.51 6.61
CA HIS A 74 -28.35 -10.16 6.08
C HIS A 74 -28.72 -9.99 4.60
N LEU A 75 -29.73 -10.73 4.13
CA LEU A 75 -30.19 -10.71 2.72
C LEU A 75 -30.42 -9.30 2.14
N GLY A 76 -31.04 -8.39 2.90
CA GLY A 76 -31.29 -7.02 2.42
C GLY A 76 -30.01 -6.17 2.29
N LEU A 77 -29.05 -6.36 3.20
CA LEU A 77 -27.76 -5.66 3.12
C LEU A 77 -26.87 -6.22 2.01
N ARG A 78 -26.96 -7.52 1.72
CA ARG A 78 -26.34 -8.13 0.53
C ARG A 78 -26.86 -7.50 -0.74
N GLN A 79 -28.18 -7.44 -0.91
CA GLN A 79 -28.80 -6.84 -2.09
C GLN A 79 -28.40 -5.37 -2.26
N LEU A 80 -28.36 -4.59 -1.17
CA LEU A 80 -27.88 -3.21 -1.20
C LEU A 80 -26.40 -3.12 -1.59
N ARG A 81 -25.54 -3.95 -0.98
CA ARG A 81 -24.11 -4.03 -1.33
C ARG A 81 -23.92 -4.36 -2.80
N ASP A 82 -24.59 -5.38 -3.31
CA ASP A 82 -24.44 -5.85 -4.68
C ASP A 82 -24.93 -4.79 -5.68
N THR A 83 -26.04 -4.11 -5.36
CA THR A 83 -26.54 -2.96 -6.14
C THR A 83 -25.55 -1.79 -6.11
N LEU A 84 -24.98 -1.46 -4.95
CA LEU A 84 -23.98 -0.39 -4.82
C LEU A 84 -22.69 -0.74 -5.57
N LYS A 85 -22.23 -2.00 -5.49
CA LYS A 85 -21.09 -2.50 -6.28
C LYS A 85 -21.38 -2.29 -7.78
N GLU A 86 -22.54 -2.71 -8.27
CA GLU A 86 -22.93 -2.53 -9.68
C GLU A 86 -22.98 -1.05 -10.10
N VAL A 87 -23.50 -0.16 -9.24
CA VAL A 87 -23.52 1.28 -9.51
C VAL A 87 -22.12 1.87 -9.57
N VAL A 88 -21.23 1.50 -8.64
CA VAL A 88 -19.84 1.98 -8.61
C VAL A 88 -19.08 1.52 -9.85
N GLU A 89 -19.23 0.25 -10.26
CA GLU A 89 -18.63 -0.28 -11.49
C GLU A 89 -19.12 0.50 -12.71
N LYS A 90 -20.43 0.71 -12.85
CA LYS A 90 -21.00 1.52 -13.93
C LYS A 90 -20.49 2.96 -13.94
N LEU A 91 -20.31 3.57 -12.77
CA LEU A 91 -19.77 4.91 -12.66
C LEU A 91 -18.27 4.96 -13.01
N ARG A 92 -17.50 3.93 -12.65
CA ARG A 92 -16.09 3.78 -13.00
C ARG A 92 -15.91 3.59 -14.51
N ASP A 93 -16.70 2.71 -15.11
CA ASP A 93 -16.63 2.42 -16.54
C ASP A 93 -17.06 3.65 -17.36
N ALA A 94 -18.13 4.33 -16.93
CA ALA A 94 -18.52 5.60 -17.51
C ALA A 94 -17.44 6.67 -17.35
N ALA A 95 -16.69 6.66 -16.25
CA ALA A 95 -15.56 7.56 -16.04
C ALA A 95 -14.34 7.23 -16.92
N ALA A 96 -14.07 5.95 -17.18
CA ALA A 96 -12.98 5.48 -18.03
C ALA A 96 -13.18 5.85 -19.50
N GLU A 97 -14.42 6.04 -19.96
CA GLU A 97 -14.76 6.55 -21.30
C GLU A 97 -14.49 8.06 -21.52
N GLY A 98 -13.83 8.74 -20.58
CA GLY A 98 -13.25 10.07 -20.81
C GLY A 98 -14.18 11.25 -20.49
N TYR A 99 -14.60 11.39 -19.22
CA TYR A 99 -15.33 12.58 -18.76
C TYR A 99 -14.40 13.62 -18.11
N PRO A 100 -14.36 14.87 -18.60
CA PRO A 100 -13.51 15.92 -18.04
C PRO A 100 -13.87 16.34 -16.60
N ASN A 101 -15.05 15.99 -16.10
CA ASN A 101 -15.56 16.33 -14.76
C ASN A 101 -15.81 15.09 -13.88
N HIS A 102 -14.83 14.19 -13.80
CA HIS A 102 -14.92 13.01 -12.93
C HIS A 102 -14.83 13.42 -11.44
N PRO A 103 -15.66 12.88 -10.52
CA PRO A 103 -15.49 13.10 -9.06
C PRO A 103 -14.13 12.66 -8.50
N LEU A 104 -13.41 11.74 -9.15
CA LEU A 104 -12.01 11.43 -8.80
C LEU A 104 -11.08 12.59 -9.18
N ASN A 105 -11.39 13.41 -10.18
CA ASN A 105 -10.65 14.65 -10.45
C ASN A 105 -10.81 15.64 -9.29
N GLU A 106 -12.00 15.77 -8.70
CA GLU A 106 -12.17 16.59 -7.48
C GLU A 106 -11.38 16.03 -6.30
N PHE A 107 -11.33 14.70 -6.16
CA PHE A 107 -10.54 14.05 -5.13
C PHE A 107 -9.02 14.22 -5.36
N GLN A 108 -8.56 14.16 -6.61
CA GLN A 108 -7.18 14.49 -6.99
C GLN A 108 -6.86 15.97 -6.78
N VAL A 109 -7.79 16.87 -7.07
CA VAL A 109 -7.68 18.32 -6.81
C VAL A 109 -7.60 18.58 -5.30
N TYR A 110 -8.42 17.93 -4.50
CA TYR A 110 -8.38 17.98 -3.04
C TYR A 110 -7.02 17.50 -2.51
N ARG A 111 -6.53 16.34 -2.97
CA ARG A 111 -5.22 15.80 -2.58
C ARG A 111 -4.08 16.74 -2.94
N ARG A 112 -4.08 17.31 -4.15
CA ARG A 112 -3.08 18.30 -4.60
C ARG A 112 -3.11 19.56 -3.73
N LYS A 113 -4.30 20.07 -3.39
CA LYS A 113 -4.48 21.23 -2.51
C LYS A 113 -3.96 20.98 -1.09
N HIS A 114 -4.00 19.72 -0.64
CA HIS A 114 -3.58 19.31 0.70
C HIS A 114 -2.23 18.56 0.74
N GLY A 115 -1.47 18.55 -0.36
CA GLY A 115 -0.11 17.99 -0.41
C GLY A 115 -0.03 16.45 -0.31
N LEU A 116 -1.12 15.74 -0.60
CA LEU A 116 -1.17 14.27 -0.55
C LEU A 116 -0.68 13.68 -1.89
N PRO A 117 0.13 12.61 -1.87
CA PRO A 117 0.66 11.99 -3.09
C PRO A 117 -0.46 11.43 -3.99
N PRO A 118 -0.26 11.36 -5.31
CA PRO A 118 -1.23 10.75 -6.20
C PRO A 118 -1.39 9.26 -5.88
N ILE A 119 -2.59 8.73 -6.12
CA ILE A 119 -2.84 7.29 -6.03
C ILE A 119 -2.40 6.73 -7.38
N GLU A 120 -1.34 5.94 -7.41
CA GLU A 120 -0.98 5.17 -8.60
C GLU A 120 -2.13 4.21 -8.89
N MET A 121 -2.88 4.50 -9.94
CA MET A 121 -3.80 3.53 -10.52
C MET A 121 -2.94 2.70 -11.46
N ASP A 122 -2.78 1.41 -11.19
CA ASP A 122 -2.20 0.48 -12.15
C ASP A 122 -3.02 0.61 -13.44
N GLU A 123 -2.42 1.18 -14.48
CA GLU A 123 -3.03 1.22 -15.80
C GLU A 123 -3.26 -0.24 -16.23
N PRO A 124 -4.47 -0.61 -16.68
CA PRO A 124 -4.67 -1.93 -17.24
C PRO A 124 -3.76 -2.04 -18.46
N ASN A 125 -2.85 -3.02 -18.44
CA ASN A 125 -1.98 -3.37 -19.57
C ASN A 125 -2.82 -3.43 -20.86
N GLU A 126 -2.64 -2.46 -21.75
CA GLU A 126 -3.04 -2.57 -23.15
C GLU A 126 -2.09 -3.57 -23.83
N GLU A 127 -2.39 -4.86 -23.67
CA GLU A 127 -1.92 -5.90 -24.60
C GLU A 127 -2.85 -5.92 -25.83
N GLY A 128 -2.27 -5.62 -27.00
CA GLY A 128 -2.70 -6.17 -28.29
C GLY A 128 -3.53 -5.26 -29.21
N GLU A 129 -2.87 -4.66 -30.20
CA GLU A 129 -2.90 -5.07 -31.62
C GLU A 129 -1.82 -4.34 -32.45
#